data_AF-A0A7J8ZBZ9-F1
#
_entry.id   AF-A0A7J8ZBZ9-F1
#
_cell.length_a   1.000
_cell.length_b   1.000
_cell.length_c   1.000
_cell.angle_alpha   90.00
_cell.angle_beta   90.00
_cell.angle_gamma   90.00
#
_symmetry.space_group_name_H-M   'P 1'
#
loop_
_entity.id
_entity.type
_entity.pdbx_description
1 polymer ?
#
loop_
_entity_poly.entity_id
_entity_poly.type
_entity_poly.pdbx_seq_one_letter_code
_entity_poly.pdbx_strand_id
1 'polypeptide(L)'
;MFPAYFSMVGVCCAVSAAAFGYMHPWKSATTTEKYQLGFLVSAFAFNLINLFVFTPMTIEMMKHRHKVEREENIGNEIGGSKNQEVAKKNPKLAAMNKKFGMIHGLSSLINLMSFGVLAMHTWYLAGKLSL
;
A
#
# COMPACT_ATOMS: atom_id res chain seq x y z
N MET A 1 -6.98 -1.00 -10.12
CA MET A 1 -5.68 -1.58 -9.69
C MET A 1 -5.55 -1.69 -8.18
N PHE A 2 -5.59 -0.59 -7.42
CA PHE A 2 -5.34 -0.62 -5.97
C PHE A 2 -6.16 -1.66 -5.16
N PRO A 3 -7.49 -1.79 -5.31
CA PRO A 3 -8.24 -2.79 -4.54
C PRO A 3 -7.78 -4.22 -4.82
N ALA A 4 -7.69 -4.60 -6.10
CA ALA A 4 -7.27 -5.95 -6.49
C ALA A 4 -5.85 -6.27 -6.03
N TYR A 5 -4.92 -5.32 -6.17
CA TYR A 5 -3.54 -5.46 -5.72
C TYR A 5 -3.45 -5.70 -4.21
N PHE A 6 -4.01 -4.80 -3.39
CA PHE A 6 -3.93 -4.92 -1.94
C PHE A 6 -4.76 -6.10 -1.39
N SER A 7 -5.84 -6.50 -2.06
CA SER A 7 -6.56 -7.73 -1.73
C SER A 7 -5.69 -8.98 -1.97
N MET A 8 -5.04 -9.09 -3.13
CA MET A 8 -4.14 -10.21 -3.43
C MET A 8 -3.00 -10.30 -2.42
N VAL A 9 -2.30 -9.18 -2.17
CA VAL A 9 -1.22 -9.12 -1.17
C VAL A 9 -1.76 -9.50 0.21
N GLY A 10 -2.97 -9.07 0.57
CA GLY A 10 -3.61 -9.43 1.83
C GLY A 10 -3.84 -10.93 1.97
N VAL A 11 -4.36 -11.59 0.93
CA VAL A 11 -4.54 -13.04 0.90
C VAL A 11 -3.19 -13.75 1.04
N CYS A 12 -2.17 -13.33 0.29
CA CYS A 12 -0.83 -13.92 0.38
C CYS A 12 -0.23 -13.77 1.79
N CYS A 13 -0.31 -12.59 2.39
CA CYS A 13 0.17 -12.37 3.76
C CYS A 13 -0.58 -13.23 4.77
N ALA A 14 -1.91 -13.36 4.64
CA ALA A 14 -2.73 -14.18 5.53
C ALA A 14 -2.35 -15.67 5.42
N VAL A 15 -2.18 -16.18 4.19
CA VAL A 15 -1.74 -17.56 3.95
C VAL A 15 -0.34 -17.79 4.51
N SER A 16 0.61 -16.89 4.27
CA SER A 16 1.97 -17.01 4.81
C SER A 16 2.01 -16.97 6.33
N ALA A 17 1.27 -16.06 6.96
CA ALA A 17 1.19 -15.97 8.42
C ALA A 17 0.53 -17.21 9.04
N ALA A 18 -0.54 -17.72 8.43
CA ALA A 18 -1.21 -18.93 8.88
C ALA A 18 -0.33 -20.18 8.72
N ALA A 19 0.31 -20.35 7.56
CA ALA A 19 1.22 -21.47 7.31
C ALA A 19 2.43 -21.43 8.26
N PHE A 20 3.05 -20.26 8.43
CA PHE A 20 4.19 -20.09 9.33
C PHE A 20 3.81 -20.33 10.80
N GLY A 21 2.66 -19.80 11.24
CA GLY A 21 2.15 -20.03 12.59
C GLY A 21 1.75 -21.49 12.85
N TYR A 22 1.28 -22.20 11.84
CA TYR A 22 0.98 -23.63 11.92
C TYR A 22 2.25 -24.48 12.06
N MET A 23 3.29 -24.18 11.26
CA MET A 23 4.57 -24.90 11.33
C MET A 23 5.39 -24.60 12.58
N HIS A 24 5.23 -23.41 13.16
CA HIS A 24 5.96 -22.97 14.35
C HIS A 24 5.01 -22.60 15.51
N PRO A 25 4.43 -23.60 16.22
CA PRO A 25 3.53 -23.34 17.33
C PRO A 25 4.18 -22.45 18.40
N TRP A 26 3.46 -21.44 18.89
CA TRP A 26 4.01 -20.41 19.77
C TRP A 26 4.77 -20.93 21.01
N LYS A 27 4.32 -22.06 21.57
CA LYS A 27 4.94 -22.68 22.75
C LYS A 27 6.30 -23.31 22.46
N SER A 28 6.50 -23.84 21.25
CA SER A 28 7.74 -24.50 20.82
C SER A 28 8.60 -23.63 19.92
N ALA A 29 8.08 -22.52 19.42
CA ALA A 29 8.78 -21.60 18.55
C ALA A 29 9.95 -20.89 19.26
N THR A 30 11.08 -20.83 18.56
CA THR A 30 12.24 -20.02 18.93
C THR A 30 11.89 -18.54 18.94
N THR A 31 12.72 -17.74 19.63
CA THR A 31 12.56 -16.28 19.66
C THR A 31 12.55 -15.67 18.26
N THR A 32 13.42 -16.15 17.35
CA THR A 32 13.48 -15.68 15.97
C THR A 32 12.19 -15.96 15.20
N GLU A 33 11.62 -17.16 15.33
CA GLU A 33 10.35 -17.53 14.66
C GLU A 33 9.18 -16.68 15.18
N LYS A 34 9.14 -16.38 16.49
CA LYS A 34 8.13 -15.48 17.06
C LYS A 34 8.22 -14.07 16.45
N TYR A 35 9.43 -13.54 16.28
CA TYR A 35 9.63 -12.25 15.59
C TYR A 35 9.22 -12.32 14.12
N GLN A 36 9.56 -13.40 13.40
CA GLN A 36 9.15 -13.60 12.00
C GLN A 36 7.63 -13.63 11.84
N LEU A 37 6.92 -14.30 12.75
CA LEU A 37 5.46 -14.29 12.77
C LEU A 37 4.91 -12.89 13.07
N GLY A 38 5.49 -12.18 14.05
CA GLY A 38 5.10 -10.80 14.37
C GLY A 38 5.30 -9.85 13.19
N PHE A 39 6.39 -10.01 12.45
CA PHE A 39 6.67 -9.30 11.21
C PHE A 39 5.65 -9.62 10.11
N LEU A 40 5.32 -10.89 9.87
CA LEU A 40 4.28 -11.26 8.91
C LEU A 40 2.92 -10.64 9.26
N VAL A 41 2.55 -10.64 10.54
CA VAL A 41 1.32 -10.02 11.02
C VAL A 41 1.34 -8.50 10.84
N SER A 42 2.47 -7.84 11.08
CA SER A 42 2.59 -6.39 10.87
C SER A 42 2.52 -6.01 9.39
N ALA A 43 3.15 -6.77 8.50
CA ALA A 43 3.02 -6.61 7.05
C ALA A 43 1.56 -6.77 6.60
N PHE A 44 0.87 -7.78 7.12
CA PHE A 44 -0.56 -7.97 6.87
C PHE A 44 -1.38 -6.76 7.34
N ALA A 45 -1.15 -6.26 8.55
CA ALA A 45 -1.84 -5.09 9.08
C ALA A 45 -1.60 -3.83 8.24
N PHE A 46 -0.37 -3.55 7.83
CA PHE A 46 -0.03 -2.45 6.92
C PHE A 46 -0.76 -2.56 5.58
N ASN A 47 -0.80 -3.77 5.01
CA ASN A 47 -1.54 -4.02 3.78
C ASN A 47 -3.05 -3.81 3.96
N LEU A 48 -3.64 -4.23 5.08
CA LEU A 48 -5.06 -4.00 5.37
C LEU A 48 -5.38 -2.51 5.54
N ILE A 49 -4.51 -1.75 6.19
CA ILE A 49 -4.64 -0.28 6.29
C ILE A 49 -4.66 0.33 4.88
N ASN A 50 -3.78 -0.13 3.98
CA ASN A 50 -3.79 0.31 2.59
C ASN A 50 -5.08 -0.08 1.85
N LEU A 51 -5.60 -1.29 2.07
CA LEU A 51 -6.81 -1.78 1.42
C LEU A 51 -8.08 -1.04 1.91
N PHE A 52 -8.23 -0.89 3.23
CA PHE A 52 -9.48 -0.43 3.83
C PHE A 52 -9.51 1.07 4.17
N VAL A 53 -8.36 1.74 4.25
CA VAL A 53 -8.29 3.18 4.57
C VAL A 53 -7.80 3.97 3.36
N PHE A 54 -6.61 3.67 2.85
CA PHE A 54 -6.00 4.50 1.81
C PHE A 54 -6.61 4.30 0.43
N THR A 55 -6.96 3.06 0.08
CA THR A 55 -7.61 2.77 -1.20
C THR A 55 -8.95 3.50 -1.37
N PRO A 56 -9.93 3.41 -0.45
CA PRO A 56 -11.18 4.15 -0.60
C PRO A 56 -10.94 5.66 -0.61
N MET A 57 -10.06 6.18 0.27
CA MET A 57 -9.73 7.60 0.31
C MET A 57 -9.11 8.09 -1.01
N THR A 58 -8.23 7.31 -1.63
CA THR A 58 -7.61 7.64 -2.92
C THR A 58 -8.63 7.59 -4.05
N ILE A 59 -9.51 6.58 -4.07
CA ILE A 59 -10.57 6.46 -5.09
C ILE A 59 -11.53 7.64 -5.00
N GLU A 60 -11.97 7.99 -3.79
CA GLU A 60 -12.84 9.16 -3.58
C GLU A 60 -12.16 10.43 -4.07
N MET A 61 -10.88 10.62 -3.72
CA MET A 61 -10.11 11.78 -4.15
C MET A 61 -9.96 11.85 -5.67
N MET A 62 -9.70 10.71 -6.33
CA MET A 62 -9.62 10.64 -7.79
C MET A 62 -10.96 10.97 -8.45
N LYS A 63 -12.09 10.53 -7.89
CA LYS A 63 -13.42 10.90 -8.40
C LYS A 63 -13.66 12.41 -8.35
N HIS A 64 -13.36 13.04 -7.21
CA HIS A 64 -13.48 14.49 -7.05
C HIS A 64 -12.55 15.23 -8.00
N ARG A 65 -11.32 14.74 -8.15
CA ARG A 65 -10.32 15.32 -9.05
C ARG A 65 -10.73 15.24 -10.51
N HIS A 66 -11.23 14.10 -10.97
CA HIS A 66 -11.71 13.96 -12.34
C HIS A 66 -12.91 14.84 -12.66
N LYS A 67 -13.78 15.12 -11.67
CA LYS A 67 -14.87 16.08 -11.86
C LYS A 67 -14.35 17.48 -12.16
N VAL A 68 -13.41 17.97 -11.34
CA VAL A 68 -12.79 19.28 -11.54
C VAL A 68 -11.96 19.32 -12.81
N GLU A 69 -11.23 18.26 -13.13
CA GLU A 69 -10.46 18.17 -14.38
C GLU A 69 -11.35 18.29 -15.61
N ARG A 70 -12.55 17.68 -15.60
CA ARG A 70 -13.54 17.83 -16.67
C ARG A 70 -14.12 19.24 -16.76
N GLU A 71 -14.43 19.88 -15.62
CA GLU A 71 -14.92 21.26 -15.57
C GLU A 71 -13.90 22.25 -16.17
N GLU A 72 -12.60 21.99 -15.94
CA GLU A 72 -11.48 22.82 -16.40
C GLU A 72 -10.93 22.39 -17.78
N ASN A 73 -11.54 21.40 -18.44
CA ASN A 73 -11.10 20.83 -19.73
C ASN A 73 -9.62 20.36 -19.75
N ILE A 74 -9.17 19.75 -18.64
CA ILE A 74 -7.84 19.14 -18.45
C ILE A 74 -7.97 17.64 -18.14
N GLY A 75 -6.83 16.93 -18.00
CA GLY A 75 -6.75 15.52 -17.60
C GLY A 75 -6.60 14.52 -18.74
N ASN A 76 -6.65 14.97 -20.00
CA ASN A 76 -6.39 14.15 -21.19
C ASN A 76 -4.97 14.32 -21.74
N GLU A 77 -4.19 15.24 -21.17
CA GLU A 77 -2.81 15.49 -21.55
C GLU A 77 -1.84 14.45 -21.00
N ILE A 78 -0.82 14.12 -21.79
CA ILE A 78 0.30 13.30 -21.34
C ILE A 78 1.17 14.14 -20.40
N GLY A 79 1.47 13.60 -19.21
CA GLY A 79 2.40 14.21 -18.25
C GLY A 79 1.82 15.33 -17.37
N GLY A 80 0.53 15.66 -17.48
CA GLY A 80 -0.15 16.56 -16.53
C GLY A 80 0.31 18.02 -16.55
N SER A 81 0.97 18.47 -17.62
CA SER A 81 1.47 19.85 -17.75
C SER A 81 0.34 20.89 -17.68
N LYS A 82 -0.78 20.66 -18.35
CA LYS A 82 -1.96 21.54 -18.28
C LYS A 82 -2.56 21.59 -16.88
N ASN A 83 -2.67 20.44 -16.20
CA ASN A 83 -3.09 20.41 -14.81
C ASN A 83 -2.20 21.29 -13.92
N GLN A 84 -0.86 21.23 -14.08
CA GLN A 84 0.05 22.09 -13.31
C GLN A 84 -0.14 23.58 -13.62
N GLU A 85 -0.36 23.95 -14.88
CA GLU A 85 -0.60 25.35 -15.26
C GLU A 85 -1.91 25.89 -14.70
N VAL A 86 -3.00 25.12 -14.79
CA VAL A 86 -4.30 25.50 -14.25
C VAL A 86 -4.26 25.55 -12.72
N ALA A 87 -3.53 24.63 -12.07
CA ALA A 87 -3.37 24.62 -10.62
C ALA A 87 -2.68 25.89 -10.09
N LYS A 88 -1.82 26.56 -10.87
CA LYS A 88 -1.24 27.86 -10.47
C LYS A 88 -2.29 28.97 -10.32
N LYS A 89 -3.40 28.87 -11.06
CA LYS A 89 -4.48 29.88 -11.10
C LYS A 89 -5.72 29.43 -10.34
N ASN A 90 -5.89 28.13 -10.09
CA ASN A 90 -7.03 27.55 -9.40
C ASN A 90 -6.61 26.98 -8.03
N PRO A 91 -6.86 27.71 -6.91
CA PRO A 91 -6.44 27.28 -5.58
C PRO A 91 -7.13 25.99 -5.12
N LYS A 92 -8.34 25.71 -5.60
CA LYS A 92 -9.07 24.46 -5.31
C LYS A 92 -8.37 23.26 -5.95
N LEU A 93 -7.94 23.38 -7.20
CA LEU A 93 -7.17 22.35 -7.90
C LEU A 93 -5.81 22.12 -7.24
N ALA A 94 -5.11 23.18 -6.84
CA ALA A 94 -3.82 23.07 -6.14
C ALA A 94 -3.95 22.34 -4.79
N ALA A 95 -4.94 22.71 -3.97
CA ALA A 95 -5.20 22.05 -2.69
C ALA A 95 -5.55 20.56 -2.88
N MET A 96 -6.32 20.27 -3.92
CA MET A 96 -6.69 18.90 -4.27
C MET A 96 -5.47 18.08 -4.73
N ASN A 97 -4.60 18.62 -5.57
CA ASN A 97 -3.36 17.96 -5.98
C ASN A 97 -2.44 17.66 -4.78
N LYS A 98 -2.31 18.62 -3.85
CA LYS A 98 -1.54 18.43 -2.62
C LYS A 98 -2.12 17.30 -1.77
N LYS A 99 -3.43 17.29 -1.54
CA LYS A 99 -4.10 16.26 -0.74
C LYS A 99 -4.00 14.89 -1.42
N PHE A 100 -4.16 14.81 -2.74
CA PHE A 100 -3.96 13.57 -3.49
C PHE A 100 -2.53 13.04 -3.34
N GLY A 101 -1.52 13.89 -3.55
CA GLY A 101 -0.11 13.53 -3.39
C GLY A 101 0.21 13.04 -1.98
N MET A 102 -0.36 13.67 -0.95
CA MET A 102 -0.18 13.25 0.44
C MET A 102 -0.79 11.87 0.73
N ILE A 103 -2.03 11.63 0.31
CA ILE A 103 -2.71 10.33 0.50
C ILE A 103 -1.96 9.23 -0.24
N HIS A 104 -1.60 9.48 -1.50
CA HIS A 104 -0.85 8.52 -2.31
C HIS A 104 0.54 8.24 -1.71
N GLY A 105 1.26 9.28 -1.28
CA GLY A 105 2.58 9.15 -0.66
C GLY A 105 2.54 8.32 0.63
N LEU A 106 1.56 8.57 1.50
CA LEU A 106 1.41 7.80 2.74
C LEU A 106 1.04 6.34 2.47
N SER A 107 0.16 6.08 1.50
CA SER A 107 -0.18 4.71 1.08
C SER A 107 1.05 3.96 0.54
N SER A 108 1.83 4.64 -0.31
CA SER A 108 3.07 4.09 -0.88
C SER A 108 4.12 3.79 0.19
N LEU A 109 4.26 4.66 1.20
CA LEU A 109 5.17 4.43 2.33
C LEU A 109 4.76 3.18 3.14
N ILE A 110 3.46 3.04 3.44
CA ILE A 110 2.95 1.86 4.16
C ILE A 110 3.12 0.59 3.33
N ASN A 111 2.94 0.67 2.01
CA ASN A 111 3.20 -0.45 1.11
C ASN A 111 4.69 -0.82 1.09
N LEU A 112 5.59 0.17 1.08
CA LEU A 112 7.03 -0.05 1.15
C LEU A 112 7.46 -0.71 2.47
N MET A 113 6.87 -0.32 3.60
CA MET A 113 7.09 -0.99 4.88
C MET A 113 6.63 -2.45 4.84
N SER A 114 5.44 -2.72 4.32
CA SER A 114 4.94 -4.09 4.14
C SER A 114 5.88 -4.91 3.24
N PHE A 115 6.35 -4.32 2.13
CA PHE A 115 7.30 -4.97 1.22
C PHE A 115 8.62 -5.29 1.91
N GLY A 116 9.21 -4.33 2.65
CA GLY A 116 10.46 -4.54 3.37
C GLY A 116 10.36 -5.67 4.39
N VAL A 117 9.23 -5.77 5.09
CA VAL A 117 8.99 -6.86 6.03
C VAL A 117 8.86 -8.22 5.32
N LEU A 118 8.13 -8.29 4.20
CA LEU A 118 8.04 -9.52 3.41
C LEU A 118 9.39 -9.94 2.80
N ALA A 119 10.21 -8.98 2.39
CA ALA A 119 11.56 -9.24 1.89
C ALA A 119 12.46 -9.82 3.00
N MET A 120 12.41 -9.27 4.22
CA MET A 120 13.11 -9.81 5.38
C MET A 120 12.66 -11.23 5.73
N HIS A 121 11.35 -11.50 5.67
CA HIS A 121 10.83 -12.85 5.89
C HIS A 121 11.30 -13.84 4.81
N THR A 122 11.28 -13.41 3.55
CA THR A 122 11.77 -14.21 2.43
C THR A 122 13.27 -14.52 2.58
N TRP A 123 14.08 -13.55 3.00
CA TRP A 123 15.50 -13.75 3.28
C TRP A 123 15.73 -14.78 4.41
N TYR A 124 14.92 -14.71 5.47
CA TYR A 124 14.96 -15.68 6.56
C TYR A 124 14.68 -17.11 6.06
N LEU A 125 13.64 -17.29 5.23
CA LEU A 125 13.31 -18.60 4.65
C LEU A 125 14.42 -19.10 3.71
N ALA A 126 15.00 -18.21 2.89
CA ALA A 126 16.10 -18.54 2.00
C ALA A 126 17.32 -19.09 2.77
N GLY A 127 17.66 -18.50 3.92
CA GLY A 127 18.74 -19.00 4.78
C GLY A 127 18.44 -20.33 5.50
N LYS A 128 17.20 -20.82 5.44
CA LYS A 128 16.77 -22.11 6.02
C LYS A 128 16.65 -23.22 4.98
N LEU A 129 16.62 -22.88 3.69
CA LEU A 129 16.68 -23.85 2.61
C LEU A 129 18.09 -24.46 2.57
N SER A 130 18.22 -25.74 2.90
CA SER A 130 19.43 -26.50 2.61
C SER A 130 19.48 -26.77 1.10
N LEU A 131 20.43 -26.17 0.40
CA LEU A 131 20.82 -26.57 -0.96
C LEU A 131 21.77 -27.77 -0.89
#